data_AF-A0A8C2LMP1-F1
#
_entry.id   AF-A0A8C2LMP1-F1
#
_cell.length_a   1.000
_cell.length_b   1.000
_cell.length_c   1.000
_cell.angle_alpha   90.00
_cell.angle_beta   90.00
_cell.angle_gamma   90.00
#
_symmetry.space_group_name_H-M   'P 1'
#
loop_
_entity.id
_entity.type
_entity.pdbx_description
1 polymer ?
#
loop_
_entity_poly.entity_id
_entity_poly.type
_entity_poly.pdbx_seq_one_letter_code
_entity_poly.pdbx_strand_id
1 'polypeptide(L)'
;MGRYCGYLANMSGLAAGADAAYIFEEPFDIRDLQSNVKHLKDKMKTTIQRSLKLRNEGCSVNYTTDFICQLYSEESKGENVLGHMQQGGSPSPFNRNFGTKISARAMEGLRAQGKIFVSDDSICVLGISKRELLFQPVVQLRKEADFEHWIPKKQWWLKLRPLMKILAKYKASKLGRQRWSLPTQHRRNPSR
;
A
#
# COMPACT_ATOMS: atom_id res chain seq x y z
N MET A 1 8.76 -3.45 4.87
CA MET A 1 8.01 -2.39 5.56
C MET A 1 6.55 -2.33 5.11
N GLY A 2 5.76 -1.53 5.81
CA GLY A 2 4.34 -1.32 5.58
C GLY A 2 3.46 -2.25 6.40
N ARG A 3 4.01 -3.36 6.94
CA ARG A 3 3.28 -4.36 7.74
C ARG A 3 1.97 -4.74 7.03
N TYR A 4 0.79 -4.39 7.54
CA TYR A 4 -0.50 -4.68 6.91
C TYR A 4 -1.00 -3.62 5.90
N CYS A 5 -0.23 -2.55 5.68
CA CYS A 5 -0.55 -1.50 4.71
C CYS A 5 0.29 -1.67 3.43
N GLY A 6 -0.38 -2.06 2.35
CA GLY A 6 0.20 -2.25 1.02
C GLY A 6 0.46 -0.96 0.25
N TYR A 7 0.18 0.22 0.81
CA TYR A 7 0.33 1.52 0.13
C TYR A 7 1.70 1.67 -0.53
N LEU A 8 2.78 1.42 0.24
CA LEU A 8 4.15 1.58 -0.26
C LEU A 8 4.43 0.63 -1.43
N ALA A 9 4.13 -0.66 -1.26
CA ALA A 9 4.34 -1.66 -2.31
C ALA A 9 3.53 -1.34 -3.58
N ASN A 10 2.28 -0.90 -3.42
CA ASN A 10 1.42 -0.59 -4.56
C ASN A 10 1.86 0.68 -5.29
N MET A 11 2.16 1.76 -4.58
CA MET A 11 2.59 3.03 -5.17
C MET A 11 3.98 2.92 -5.79
N SER A 12 4.91 2.24 -5.12
CA SER A 12 6.23 1.92 -5.70
C SER A 12 6.09 1.05 -6.94
N GLY A 13 5.15 0.09 -6.96
CA GLY A 13 4.91 -0.76 -8.11
C GLY A 13 4.38 0.02 -9.30
N LEU A 14 3.43 0.91 -9.06
CA LEU A 14 2.90 1.80 -10.08
C LEU A 14 3.97 2.75 -10.64
N ALA A 15 4.81 3.33 -9.77
CA ALA A 15 5.86 4.25 -10.18
C ALA A 15 7.01 3.56 -10.94
N ALA A 16 7.40 2.35 -10.52
CA ALA A 16 8.51 1.61 -11.10
C ALA A 16 8.10 0.72 -12.30
N GLY A 17 6.80 0.57 -12.57
CA GLY A 17 6.30 -0.38 -13.57
C GLY A 17 6.55 -1.84 -13.16
N ALA A 18 6.32 -2.16 -11.89
CA ALA A 18 6.46 -3.52 -11.38
C ALA A 18 5.46 -4.48 -12.05
N ASP A 19 5.90 -5.72 -12.28
CA ASP A 19 5.06 -6.77 -12.87
C ASP A 19 4.01 -7.28 -11.90
N ALA A 20 4.33 -7.26 -10.60
CA ALA A 20 3.42 -7.64 -9.54
C ALA A 20 3.71 -6.86 -8.25
N ALA A 21 2.66 -6.61 -7.47
CA ALA A 21 2.78 -6.16 -6.09
C ALA A 21 1.84 -6.97 -5.20
N TYR A 22 2.42 -7.74 -4.28
CA TYR A 22 1.76 -8.54 -3.26
C TYR A 22 1.52 -7.68 -2.02
N ILE A 23 0.26 -7.53 -1.64
CA ILE A 23 -0.19 -6.66 -0.56
C ILE A 23 -1.16 -7.39 0.37
N PHE A 24 -1.24 -6.95 1.63
CA PHE A 24 -2.16 -7.54 2.60
C PHE A 24 -3.63 -7.37 2.20
N GLU A 25 -3.98 -6.23 1.60
CA GLU A 25 -5.36 -5.89 1.25
C GLU A 25 -5.91 -6.70 0.06
N GLU A 26 -5.06 -7.37 -0.71
CA GLU A 26 -5.44 -8.21 -1.86
C GLU A 26 -4.86 -9.61 -1.67
N PRO A 27 -5.64 -10.54 -1.07
CA PRO A 27 -5.21 -11.93 -0.92
C PRO A 27 -4.88 -12.56 -2.26
N PHE A 28 -3.84 -13.38 -2.27
CA PHE A 28 -3.37 -14.10 -3.45
C PHE A 28 -3.10 -15.56 -3.09
N ASP A 29 -3.26 -16.44 -4.07
CA ASP A 29 -3.06 -17.88 -3.91
C ASP A 29 -1.91 -18.40 -4.79
N ILE A 30 -1.67 -19.71 -4.71
CA ILE A 30 -0.63 -20.38 -5.51
C ILE A 30 -0.83 -20.23 -7.02
N ARG A 31 -2.08 -20.08 -7.49
CA ARG A 31 -2.40 -19.90 -8.92
C ARG A 31 -1.99 -18.52 -9.39
N ASP A 32 -2.14 -17.49 -8.54
CA ASP A 32 -1.63 -16.15 -8.82
C ASP A 32 -0.10 -16.17 -8.94
N LEU A 33 0.58 -16.85 -8.01
CA LEU A 33 2.03 -17.02 -8.05
C LEU A 33 2.49 -17.74 -9.32
N GLN A 34 1.88 -18.87 -9.66
CA GLN A 34 2.15 -19.61 -10.90
C GLN A 34 1.91 -18.75 -12.15
N SER A 35 0.84 -17.96 -12.18
CA SER A 35 0.56 -17.04 -13.28
C SER A 35 1.65 -15.97 -13.41
N ASN A 36 2.13 -15.41 -12.31
CA ASN A 36 3.22 -14.44 -12.30
C ASN A 36 4.56 -15.06 -12.75
N VAL A 37 4.87 -16.29 -12.34
CA VAL A 37 6.07 -17.04 -12.79
C VAL A 37 6.01 -17.28 -14.29
N LYS A 38 4.86 -17.73 -14.80
CA LYS A 38 4.66 -17.91 -16.25
C LYS A 38 4.82 -16.59 -17.01
N HIS A 39 4.28 -15.50 -16.48
CA HIS A 39 4.42 -14.18 -17.08
C HIS A 39 5.88 -13.73 -17.13
N LEU A 40 6.65 -13.95 -16.05
CA LEU A 40 8.09 -13.72 -16.03
C LEU A 40 8.80 -14.53 -17.13
N LYS A 41 8.56 -15.84 -17.18
CA LYS A 41 9.18 -16.74 -18.16
C LYS A 41 8.94 -16.29 -19.61
N ASP A 42 7.71 -15.88 -19.92
CA ASP A 42 7.37 -15.36 -21.25
C ASP A 42 8.06 -14.00 -21.51
N LYS A 43 8.16 -13.13 -20.49
CA LYS A 43 8.85 -11.85 -20.58
C LYS A 43 10.36 -11.99 -20.82
N MET A 44 11.01 -12.99 -20.21
CA MET A 44 12.45 -13.26 -20.39
C MET A 44 12.82 -13.66 -21.83
N LYS A 45 11.85 -14.10 -22.64
CA LYS A 45 12.05 -14.39 -24.07
C LYS A 45 12.00 -13.14 -24.96
N THR A 46 11.59 -12.00 -24.41
CA THR A 46 11.49 -10.72 -25.13
C THR A 46 12.78 -9.91 -24.97
N THR A 47 12.87 -8.79 -25.67
CA THR A 47 13.99 -7.84 -25.56
C THR A 47 14.16 -7.26 -24.15
N ILE A 48 13.08 -7.19 -23.35
CA ILE A 48 13.12 -6.64 -21.99
C ILE A 48 13.16 -7.78 -20.98
N GLN A 49 14.37 -8.20 -20.63
CA GLN A 49 14.64 -9.32 -19.71
C GLN A 49 14.78 -8.87 -18.26
N ARG A 50 13.88 -8.00 -17.79
CA ARG A 50 13.86 -7.54 -16.41
C ARG A 50 12.47 -7.64 -15.83
N SER A 51 12.41 -7.99 -14.56
CA SER A 51 11.14 -8.06 -13.85
C SER A 51 11.27 -7.62 -12.42
N LEU A 52 10.29 -6.85 -11.95
CA LEU A 52 10.24 -6.33 -10.60
C LEU A 52 8.96 -6.80 -9.94
N LYS A 53 9.10 -7.44 -8.78
CA LYS A 53 7.98 -7.81 -7.92
C LYS A 53 8.17 -7.15 -6.57
N LEU A 54 7.10 -6.58 -6.04
CA LEU A 54 7.11 -5.94 -4.75
C LEU A 54 6.30 -6.76 -3.77
N ARG A 55 6.87 -7.01 -2.60
CA ARG A 55 6.21 -7.71 -1.49
C ARG A 55 6.06 -6.72 -0.34
N ASN A 56 4.82 -6.50 0.09
CA ASN A 56 4.53 -5.91 1.39
C ASN A 56 4.77 -6.95 2.48
N GLU A 57 5.35 -6.51 3.60
CA GLU A 57 5.88 -7.40 4.65
C GLU A 57 4.82 -8.31 5.30
N GLY A 58 3.62 -7.78 5.52
CA GLY A 58 2.49 -8.49 6.12
C GLY A 58 1.52 -9.08 5.11
N CYS A 59 1.90 -9.23 3.84
CA CYS A 59 0.96 -9.70 2.79
C CYS A 59 0.51 -11.15 2.98
N SER A 60 1.35 -12.00 3.59
CA SER A 60 1.07 -13.39 3.88
C SER A 60 2.07 -13.91 4.91
N VAL A 61 1.58 -14.76 5.83
CA VAL A 61 2.40 -15.47 6.82
C VAL A 61 3.17 -16.62 6.16
N ASN A 62 2.54 -17.31 5.21
CA ASN A 62 3.11 -18.52 4.58
C ASN A 62 3.96 -18.20 3.35
N TYR A 63 3.59 -17.18 2.58
CA TYR A 63 4.37 -16.73 1.43
C TYR A 63 5.40 -15.69 1.87
N THR A 64 6.44 -16.20 2.54
CA THR A 64 7.55 -15.41 3.06
C THR A 64 8.38 -14.81 1.92
N THR A 65 9.25 -13.84 2.24
CA THR A 65 10.20 -13.29 1.26
C THR A 65 11.05 -14.42 0.68
N ASP A 66 11.65 -15.25 1.54
CA ASP A 66 12.53 -16.35 1.13
C ASP A 66 11.84 -17.33 0.20
N PHE A 67 10.60 -17.72 0.53
CA PHE A 67 9.80 -18.59 -0.34
C PHE A 67 9.56 -17.94 -1.71
N ILE A 68 9.18 -16.66 -1.74
CA ILE A 68 8.94 -15.94 -2.99
C ILE A 68 10.25 -15.81 -3.80
N CYS A 69 11.38 -15.55 -3.15
CA CYS A 69 12.67 -15.49 -3.82
C CYS A 69 13.06 -16.83 -4.43
N GLN A 70 12.94 -17.93 -3.67
CA GLN A 70 13.19 -19.30 -4.16
C GLN A 70 12.24 -19.69 -5.29
N LEU A 71 10.97 -19.28 -5.23
CA LEU A 71 10.01 -19.54 -6.31
C LEU A 71 10.44 -18.90 -7.64
N TYR A 72 11.10 -17.74 -7.59
CA TYR A 72 11.51 -17.01 -8.78
C TYR A 72 12.97 -17.25 -9.20
N SER A 73 13.78 -17.96 -8.40
CA SER A 73 15.24 -18.05 -8.61
C SER A 73 15.63 -18.82 -9.87
N GLU A 74 14.82 -19.77 -10.31
CA GLU A 74 15.07 -20.51 -11.57
C GLU A 74 14.78 -19.67 -12.81
N GLU A 75 13.84 -18.74 -12.72
CA GLU A 75 13.37 -17.93 -13.87
C GLU A 75 13.94 -16.50 -13.83
N SER A 76 14.61 -16.10 -12.75
CA SER A 76 15.23 -14.79 -12.57
C SER A 76 16.44 -14.83 -11.63
N LYS A 77 17.38 -13.90 -11.80
CA LYS A 77 18.55 -13.79 -10.94
C LYS A 77 18.39 -12.64 -9.95
N GLY A 78 18.56 -12.95 -8.66
CA GLY A 78 18.75 -11.99 -7.58
C GLY A 78 17.50 -11.70 -6.75
N GLU A 79 17.76 -11.38 -5.49
CA GLU A 79 16.78 -10.91 -4.52
C GLU A 79 17.28 -9.59 -3.91
N ASN A 80 16.36 -8.71 -3.50
CA ASN A 80 16.72 -7.51 -2.77
C ASN A 80 15.70 -7.21 -1.68
N VAL A 81 16.13 -7.34 -0.43
CA VAL A 81 15.37 -6.93 0.74
C VAL A 81 15.94 -5.62 1.25
N LEU A 82 15.28 -4.51 0.89
CA LEU A 82 15.78 -3.16 1.18
C LEU A 82 15.92 -2.85 2.69
N GLY A 83 15.13 -3.48 3.55
CA GLY A 83 15.17 -3.27 5.00
C GLY A 83 15.01 -1.80 5.41
N HIS A 84 15.85 -1.34 6.35
CA HIS A 84 15.81 0.02 6.89
C HIS A 84 16.15 1.12 5.88
N MET A 85 16.78 0.78 4.75
CA MET A 85 17.07 1.76 3.67
C MET A 85 15.78 2.41 3.14
N GLN A 86 14.62 1.75 3.30
CA GLN A 86 13.30 2.28 2.95
C GLN A 86 12.88 3.51 3.78
N GLN A 87 13.49 3.75 4.94
CA GLN A 87 13.30 4.97 5.74
C GLN A 87 13.95 6.20 5.07
N GLY A 88 14.85 5.96 4.13
CA GLY A 88 15.65 6.98 3.48
C GLY A 88 16.85 7.42 4.33
N GLY A 89 17.51 8.48 3.87
CA GLY A 89 18.54 9.19 4.63
C GLY A 89 18.07 10.63 4.87
N SER A 90 18.65 11.58 4.13
CA SER A 90 18.19 12.96 4.16
C SER A 90 16.76 13.09 3.59
N PRO A 91 15.84 13.81 4.26
CA PRO A 91 14.47 13.96 3.78
C PRO A 91 14.44 14.66 2.42
N SER A 92 13.51 14.26 1.56
CA SER A 92 13.31 14.87 0.23
C SER A 92 12.86 16.34 0.34
N PRO A 93 13.05 17.17 -0.70
CA PRO A 93 12.54 18.54 -0.71
C PRO A 93 11.03 18.64 -0.45
N PHE A 94 10.26 17.66 -0.96
CA PHE A 94 8.83 17.55 -0.68
C PHE A 94 8.57 17.37 0.81
N ASN A 95 9.23 16.39 1.46
CA ASN A 95 9.06 16.13 2.89
C ASN A 95 9.47 17.33 3.76
N ARG A 96 10.55 18.03 3.40
CA ARG A 96 11.00 19.24 4.11
C ARG A 96 9.97 20.37 4.04
N ASN A 97 9.56 20.73 2.82
CA ASN A 97 8.57 21.79 2.61
C ASN A 97 7.23 21.44 3.23
N PHE A 98 6.82 20.18 3.11
CA PHE A 98 5.57 19.70 3.66
C PHE A 98 5.57 19.69 5.19
N GLY A 99 6.68 19.27 5.81
CA GLY A 99 6.87 19.36 7.26
C GLY A 99 6.68 20.78 7.78
N THR A 100 7.34 21.76 7.17
CA THR A 100 7.18 23.18 7.55
C THR A 100 5.73 23.66 7.38
N LYS A 101 5.05 23.27 6.29
CA LYS A 101 3.64 23.64 6.04
C LYS A 101 2.68 23.04 7.08
N ILE A 102 2.83 21.75 7.40
CA ILE A 102 2.04 21.11 8.46
C ILE A 102 2.30 21.80 9.79
N SER A 103 3.55 22.06 10.14
CA SER A 103 3.90 22.68 11.43
C SER A 103 3.30 24.08 11.58
N ALA A 104 3.40 24.93 10.55
CA ALA A 104 2.79 26.25 10.56
C ALA A 104 1.26 26.16 10.75
N ARG A 105 0.61 25.25 10.01
CA ARG A 105 -0.83 25.03 10.11
C ARG A 105 -1.25 24.51 11.48
N ALA A 106 -0.47 23.60 12.07
CA ALA A 106 -0.70 23.08 13.42
C ALA A 106 -0.66 24.21 14.46
N MET A 107 0.33 25.10 14.37
CA MET A 107 0.46 26.26 15.26
C MET A 107 -0.71 27.26 15.10
N GLU A 108 -1.18 27.49 13.89
CA GLU A 108 -2.41 28.27 13.65
C GLU A 108 -3.62 27.62 14.33
N GLY A 109 -3.78 26.31 14.21
CA GLY A 109 -4.86 25.56 14.85
C GLY A 109 -4.84 25.67 16.37
N LEU A 110 -3.66 25.47 16.98
CA LEU A 110 -3.46 25.62 18.41
C LEU A 110 -3.76 27.05 18.90
N ARG A 111 -3.31 28.06 18.16
CA ARG A 111 -3.58 29.47 18.50
C ARG A 111 -5.07 29.79 18.41
N ALA A 112 -5.75 29.31 17.37
CA ALA A 112 -7.19 29.54 17.17
C ALA A 112 -8.06 28.89 18.24
N GLN A 113 -7.61 27.77 18.82
CA GLN A 113 -8.29 27.11 19.93
C GLN A 113 -8.19 27.90 21.26
N GLY A 114 -7.32 28.91 21.39
CA GLY A 114 -7.27 29.75 22.60
C GLY A 114 -7.15 28.97 23.92
N LYS A 115 -7.84 29.43 24.99
CA LYS A 115 -7.97 28.73 26.28
C LYS A 115 -9.24 27.85 26.33
N ILE A 116 -9.58 27.16 25.26
CA ILE A 116 -10.77 26.30 25.23
C ILE A 116 -10.62 25.16 26.25
N PHE A 117 -11.67 24.92 27.04
CA PHE A 117 -11.82 23.71 27.85
C PHE A 117 -11.82 22.49 26.92
N VAL A 118 -11.04 21.47 27.27
CA VAL A 118 -10.87 20.24 26.47
C VAL A 118 -12.22 19.70 26.01
N SER A 119 -12.41 19.63 24.69
CA SER A 119 -13.57 19.02 24.02
C SER A 119 -13.11 17.98 23.01
N ASP A 120 -14.00 17.08 22.61
CA ASP A 120 -13.67 16.04 21.63
C ASP A 120 -13.14 16.60 20.29
N ASP A 121 -13.61 17.79 19.90
CA ASP A 121 -13.18 18.45 18.67
C ASP A 121 -11.81 19.15 18.79
N SER A 122 -11.37 19.44 20.02
CA SER A 122 -10.04 20.03 20.27
C SER A 122 -8.92 19.00 20.08
N ILE A 123 -9.20 17.71 20.26
CA ILE A 123 -8.25 16.60 20.09
C ILE A 123 -8.33 16.07 18.66
N CYS A 124 -7.43 16.56 17.81
CA CYS A 124 -7.47 16.30 16.38
C CYS A 124 -6.12 15.85 15.81
N VAL A 125 -6.17 15.17 14.67
CA VAL A 125 -5.01 14.88 13.83
C VAL A 125 -5.04 15.84 12.65
N LEU A 126 -3.93 16.55 12.44
CA LEU A 126 -3.73 17.32 11.22
C LEU A 126 -3.26 16.39 10.10
N GLY A 127 -4.05 16.30 9.04
CA GLY A 127 -3.73 15.46 7.87
C GLY A 127 -4.04 16.16 6.55
N ILE A 128 -3.72 15.49 5.44
CA ILE A 128 -4.20 15.90 4.12
C ILE A 128 -5.39 15.03 3.74
N SER A 129 -6.47 15.67 3.28
CA SER A 129 -7.46 15.02 2.44
C SER A 129 -7.49 15.70 1.08
N LYS A 130 -7.23 14.94 0.02
CA LYS A 130 -7.10 15.45 -1.36
C LYS A 130 -6.00 16.52 -1.48
N ARG A 131 -6.36 17.81 -1.42
CA ARG A 131 -5.46 18.95 -1.56
C ARG A 131 -5.47 19.89 -0.34
N GLU A 132 -6.24 19.54 0.69
CA GLU A 132 -6.48 20.41 1.84
C GLU A 132 -5.86 19.83 3.11
N LEU A 133 -5.31 20.72 3.94
CA LEU A 133 -4.86 20.41 5.29
C LEU A 133 -6.02 20.59 6.26
N LEU A 134 -6.44 19.50 6.88
CA LEU A 134 -7.65 19.44 7.71
C LEU A 134 -7.30 18.90 9.10
N PHE A 135 -7.93 19.48 10.11
CA PHE A 135 -7.95 18.94 11.47
C PHE A 135 -9.12 17.98 11.60
N GLN A 136 -8.83 16.71 11.80
CA GLN A 136 -9.86 15.67 11.98
C GLN A 136 -9.89 15.23 13.44
N PRO A 137 -11.03 15.36 14.15
CA PRO A 137 -11.16 14.88 15.52
C PRO A 137 -10.84 13.39 15.65
N VAL A 138 -10.07 13.03 16.68
CA VAL A 138 -9.65 11.63 16.92
C VAL A 138 -10.85 10.71 17.15
N VAL A 139 -11.90 11.21 17.81
CA VAL A 139 -13.15 10.46 18.04
C VAL A 139 -13.80 10.01 16.74
N GLN A 140 -13.72 10.84 15.69
CA GLN A 140 -14.24 10.51 14.37
C GLN A 140 -13.31 9.52 13.65
N LEU A 141 -12.00 9.77 13.66
CA LEU A 141 -11.00 8.87 13.06
C LEU A 141 -11.03 7.46 13.64
N ARG A 142 -11.32 7.32 14.94
CA ARG A 142 -11.46 6.03 15.62
C ARG A 142 -12.50 5.13 14.94
N LYS A 143 -13.57 5.71 14.38
CA LYS A 143 -14.61 4.95 13.66
C LYS A 143 -14.12 4.41 12.32
N GLU A 144 -13.10 5.04 11.75
CA GLU A 144 -12.53 4.73 10.43
C GLU A 144 -11.21 3.95 10.50
N ALA A 145 -10.65 3.74 11.69
CA ALA A 145 -9.43 2.97 11.89
C ALA A 145 -9.71 1.50 12.21
N ASP A 146 -8.92 0.61 11.62
CA ASP A 146 -8.74 -0.77 12.05
C ASP A 146 -7.55 -0.81 13.01
N PHE A 147 -7.83 -1.03 14.30
CA PHE A 147 -6.82 -1.06 15.36
C PHE A 147 -6.12 -2.41 15.50
N GLU A 148 -6.65 -3.48 14.91
CA GLU A 148 -5.98 -4.79 14.91
C GLU A 148 -4.79 -4.75 13.96
N HIS A 149 -5.01 -4.20 12.76
CA HIS A 149 -4.01 -4.13 11.70
C HIS A 149 -3.32 -2.77 11.58
N TRP A 150 -3.79 -1.76 12.32
CA TRP A 150 -3.22 -0.40 12.38
C TRP A 150 -3.28 0.32 11.03
N ILE A 151 -4.41 0.19 10.34
CA ILE A 151 -4.66 0.75 9.00
C ILE A 151 -6.02 1.46 8.94
N PRO A 152 -6.26 2.39 8.01
CA PRO A 152 -7.61 2.90 7.77
C PRO A 152 -8.49 1.78 7.20
N LYS A 153 -9.78 1.74 7.52
CA LYS A 153 -10.75 0.76 6.98
C LYS A 153 -10.96 0.89 5.48
N LYS A 154 -10.69 2.08 4.91
CA LYS A 154 -10.82 2.36 3.48
C LYS A 154 -9.48 2.80 2.91
N GLN A 155 -8.93 2.02 1.99
CA GLN A 155 -7.67 2.31 1.32
C GLN A 155 -7.93 2.89 -0.07
N TRP A 156 -7.79 4.21 -0.22
CA TRP A 156 -8.14 4.92 -1.45
C TRP A 156 -7.29 4.48 -2.66
N TRP A 157 -6.07 3.99 -2.44
CA TRP A 157 -5.13 3.60 -3.50
C TRP A 157 -5.48 2.26 -4.17
N LEU A 158 -6.36 1.45 -3.57
CA LEU A 158 -6.77 0.17 -4.17
C LEU A 158 -7.48 0.37 -5.52
N LYS A 159 -8.11 1.53 -5.75
CA LYS A 159 -8.68 1.89 -7.06
C LYS A 159 -7.64 1.97 -8.19
N LEU A 160 -6.35 2.09 -7.85
CA LEU A 160 -5.26 2.13 -8.82
C LEU A 160 -4.74 0.72 -9.19
N ARG A 161 -5.19 -0.33 -8.48
CA ARG A 161 -4.77 -1.72 -8.73
C ARG A 161 -5.03 -2.18 -10.17
N PRO A 162 -6.19 -1.90 -10.79
CA PRO A 162 -6.42 -2.29 -12.18
C PRO A 162 -5.44 -1.63 -13.15
N LEU A 163 -5.08 -0.37 -12.92
CA LEU A 163 -4.11 0.35 -13.75
C LEU A 163 -2.73 -0.32 -13.68
N MET A 164 -2.29 -0.70 -12.48
CA MET A 164 -1.03 -1.42 -12.31
C MET A 164 -1.02 -2.75 -13.10
N LYS A 165 -2.11 -3.53 -13.06
CA LYS A 165 -2.24 -4.80 -13.81
C LYS A 165 -2.21 -4.57 -15.34
N ILE A 166 -2.85 -3.50 -15.83
CA ILE A 166 -2.84 -3.13 -17.25
C ILE A 166 -1.43 -2.73 -17.70
N LEU A 167 -0.75 -1.88 -16.92
CA LEU A 167 0.60 -1.41 -17.22
C LEU A 167 1.64 -2.54 -17.19
N ALA A 168 1.43 -3.55 -16.34
CA ALA A 168 2.22 -4.77 -16.29
C ALA A 168 1.98 -5.73 -17.49
N LYS A 169 1.20 -5.32 -18.51
CA LYS A 169 0.89 -6.11 -19.71
C LYS A 169 0.33 -7.51 -19.42
N TYR A 170 -0.49 -7.64 -18.38
CA TYR A 170 -1.32 -8.83 -18.24
C TYR A 170 -2.26 -8.94 -19.46
N LYS A 171 -2.36 -10.14 -20.06
CA LYS A 171 -3.32 -10.38 -21.16
C LYS A 171 -4.72 -9.93 -20.70
N ALA A 172 -5.31 -8.98 -21.41
CA ALA A 172 -6.63 -8.41 -21.10
C ALA A 172 -7.74 -9.47 -20.96
N SER A 173 -7.57 -10.64 -21.60
CA SER A 173 -8.50 -11.77 -21.47
C SER A 173 -8.61 -12.35 -20.05
N LYS A 174 -7.63 -12.11 -19.16
CA LYS A 174 -7.71 -12.50 -17.74
C LYS A 174 -8.39 -11.45 -16.84
N LEU A 175 -8.55 -10.21 -17.30
CA LEU A 175 -9.28 -9.17 -16.55
C LEU A 175 -10.79 -9.47 -16.45
N GLY A 176 -11.34 -10.24 -17.39
CA GLY A 176 -12.77 -10.56 -17.46
C GLY A 176 -13.26 -11.70 -16.54
N ARG A 177 -12.36 -12.45 -15.88
CA ARG A 177 -12.75 -13.57 -14.98
C ARG A 177 -12.71 -13.24 -13.49
N GLN A 178 -12.08 -12.12 -13.09
CA GLN A 178 -12.22 -11.64 -11.72
C GLN A 178 -13.56 -10.92 -11.63
N ARG A 179 -14.56 -11.65 -11.14
CA ARG A 179 -15.88 -11.12 -10.79
C ARG A 179 -15.66 -9.85 -9.98
N TRP A 180 -16.02 -8.70 -10.55
CA TRP A 180 -15.88 -7.39 -9.91
C TRP A 180 -16.87 -7.26 -8.76
N SER A 181 -16.62 -7.97 -7.66
CA SER A 181 -17.17 -7.60 -6.37
C SER A 181 -16.33 -6.43 -5.86
N LEU A 182 -16.93 -5.24 -5.87
CA LEU A 182 -16.55 -4.16 -4.96
C LEU A 182 -16.27 -4.76 -3.57
N PRO A 183 -15.34 -4.20 -2.76
CA PRO A 183 -15.07 -4.73 -1.43
C PRO A 183 -16.38 -4.81 -0.64
N THR A 184 -16.92 -6.03 -0.53
CA THR A 184 -18.04 -6.31 0.36
C THR A 184 -17.54 -5.97 1.75
N GLN A 185 -18.19 -5.01 2.38
CA GLN A 185 -17.97 -4.64 3.76
C GLN A 185 -17.85 -5.91 4.61
N HIS A 186 -16.83 -5.94 5.47
CA HIS A 186 -16.56 -6.95 6.49
C HIS A 186 -17.67 -8.00 6.66
N ARG A 187 -17.49 -9.18 6.04
CA ARG A 187 -18.14 -10.38 6.57
C ARG A 187 -17.46 -10.68 7.90
N ARG A 188 -18.13 -10.30 8.98
CA ARG A 188 -17.88 -10.83 10.33
C ARG A 188 -17.84 -12.35 10.22
N ASN A 189 -16.73 -12.96 10.62
CA ASN A 189 -16.72 -14.38 10.92
C ASN A 189 -17.35 -14.53 12.31
N PRO A 190 -18.39 -15.37 12.49
CA PRO A 190 -18.89 -15.70 13.81
C PRO A 190 -18.06 -16.89 14.35
N SER A 191 -17.20 -16.63 15.32
CA SER A 191 -16.68 -17.65 16.25
C SER A 191 -17.44 -17.44 17.58
N ARG A 192 -18.21 -18.41 18.08
CA ARG A 192 -17.78 -19.62 18.81
C ARG A 192 -16.69 -19.31 19.83
#